data_AF-A0A1G8VUD7-F1
#
_entry.id   AF-A0A1G8VUD7-F1
#
_cell.length_a   1.000
_cell.length_b   1.000
_cell.length_c   1.000
_cell.angle_alpha   90.00
_cell.angle_beta   90.00
_cell.angle_gamma   90.00
#
_symmetry.space_group_name_H-M   'P 1'
#
loop_
_entity.id
_entity.type
_entity.pdbx_description
1 polymer ?
#
loop_
_entity_poly.entity_id
_entity_poly.type
_entity_poly.pdbx_seq_one_letter_code
_entity_poly.pdbx_strand_id
1 'polypeptide(L)'
;MKKVALLFGLMLAASTIFAQDKPKSMKLRRDSVFTVMKLSDENKQKMHDAISESSKAQKAIKEDATLTDEQRKGKVTAVRKEMAAKEKEIMTPEQAQIWKDFNISIRKPKQ
;
A
#
# COMPACT_ATOMS: atom_id res chain seq x y z
N MET A 1 -46.27 4.66 -49.45
CA MET A 1 -46.18 3.23 -49.09
C MET A 1 -44.94 2.63 -49.72
N LYS A 2 -44.07 2.04 -48.90
CA LYS A 2 -43.21 0.86 -49.11
C LYS A 2 -41.88 1.04 -48.37
N LYS A 3 -41.75 0.24 -47.32
CA LYS A 3 -40.57 0.08 -46.47
C LYS A 3 -39.47 -0.62 -47.28
N VAL A 4 -38.24 -0.11 -47.23
CA VAL A 4 -37.05 -0.94 -47.44
C VAL A 4 -36.08 -0.62 -46.31
N ALA A 5 -35.75 -1.66 -45.57
CA ALA A 5 -34.88 -1.68 -44.41
C ALA A 5 -33.43 -1.98 -44.82
N LEU A 6 -32.51 -1.78 -43.86
CA LEU A 6 -31.13 -2.28 -43.80
C LEU A 6 -30.15 -1.57 -44.75
N LEU A 7 -28.98 -1.08 -44.31
CA LEU A 7 -28.00 -1.77 -43.48
C LEU A 7 -27.27 -0.80 -42.54
N PHE A 8 -27.47 -1.01 -41.23
CA PHE A 8 -26.49 -0.67 -40.20
C PHE A 8 -25.39 -1.72 -40.23
N GLY A 9 -24.17 -1.33 -40.55
CA GLY A 9 -23.01 -2.21 -40.59
C GLY A 9 -21.74 -1.48 -40.20
N LEU A 10 -21.71 -0.91 -38.99
CA LEU A 10 -20.49 -0.41 -38.38
C LEU A 10 -20.43 -0.78 -36.90
N MET A 11 -20.07 -2.04 -36.63
CA MET A 11 -19.46 -2.50 -35.38
C MET A 11 -18.66 -3.76 -35.77
N LEU A 12 -17.43 -3.98 -35.37
CA LEU A 12 -16.90 -3.84 -34.03
C LEU A 12 -15.47 -3.29 -34.08
N ALA A 13 -15.26 -2.14 -33.43
CA ALA A 13 -13.94 -1.80 -32.93
C ALA A 13 -13.49 -2.95 -32.01
N ALA A 14 -12.31 -3.50 -32.27
CA ALA A 14 -11.62 -4.38 -31.34
C ALA A 14 -11.36 -3.58 -30.06
N SER A 15 -12.26 -3.66 -29.09
CA SER A 15 -11.96 -3.28 -27.71
C SER A 15 -10.94 -4.28 -27.21
N THR A 16 -9.66 -3.92 -27.30
CA THR A 16 -8.62 -4.60 -26.53
C THR A 16 -9.03 -4.51 -25.07
N ILE A 17 -9.40 -5.67 -24.52
CA ILE A 17 -9.65 -5.83 -23.09
C ILE A 17 -8.31 -5.59 -22.42
N PHE A 18 -8.05 -4.37 -21.96
CA PHE A 18 -7.11 -4.17 -20.88
C PHE A 18 -7.70 -4.92 -19.69
N ALA A 19 -7.22 -6.14 -19.45
CA ALA A 19 -7.45 -6.84 -18.20
C ALA A 19 -7.00 -5.92 -17.07
N GLN A 20 -7.95 -5.22 -16.44
CA GLN A 20 -7.72 -4.41 -15.25
C GLN A 20 -7.44 -5.36 -14.09
N ASP A 21 -6.19 -5.79 -13.95
CA ASP A 21 -5.72 -6.38 -12.71
C ASP A 21 -5.71 -5.26 -11.66
N LYS A 22 -6.81 -5.14 -10.90
CA LYS A 22 -6.95 -4.12 -9.86
C LYS A 22 -5.73 -4.22 -8.94
N PRO A 23 -5.08 -3.09 -8.58
CA PRO A 23 -3.91 -3.14 -7.70
C PRO A 23 -4.31 -3.83 -6.40
N LYS A 24 -3.61 -4.93 -6.06
CA LYS A 24 -3.83 -5.65 -4.81
C LYS A 24 -3.80 -4.67 -3.64
N SER A 25 -4.75 -4.81 -2.70
CA SER A 25 -4.83 -3.92 -1.54
C SER A 25 -3.50 -3.90 -0.79
N MET A 26 -3.17 -2.77 -0.16
CA MET A 26 -1.92 -2.67 0.61
C MET A 26 -1.84 -3.73 1.73
N LYS A 27 -2.97 -4.15 2.29
CA LYS A 27 -3.02 -5.27 3.23
C LYS A 27 -2.54 -6.57 2.57
N LEU A 28 -3.15 -6.96 1.44
CA LEU A 28 -2.76 -8.18 0.71
C LEU A 28 -1.29 -8.18 0.28
N ARG A 29 -0.75 -7.02 -0.12
CA ARG A 29 0.67 -6.89 -0.48
C ARG A 29 1.58 -7.11 0.73
N ARG A 30 1.21 -6.59 1.91
CA ARG A 30 1.96 -6.80 3.16
C ARG A 30 1.90 -8.26 3.60
N ASP A 31 0.71 -8.87 3.57
CA ASP A 31 0.51 -10.29 3.93
C ASP A 31 1.34 -11.22 3.04
N SER A 32 1.45 -10.89 1.75
CA SER A 32 2.30 -11.62 0.81
C SER A 32 3.77 -11.57 1.24
N VAL A 33 4.28 -10.39 1.65
CA VAL A 33 5.67 -10.23 2.10
C VAL A 33 5.90 -10.87 3.46
N PHE A 34 4.94 -10.80 4.38
CA PHE A 34 5.01 -11.49 5.67
C PHE A 34 5.13 -13.00 5.50
N THR A 35 4.45 -13.56 4.49
CA THR A 35 4.57 -14.97 4.11
C THR A 35 5.97 -15.28 3.55
N VAL A 36 6.53 -14.44 2.68
CA VAL A 36 7.89 -14.61 2.13
C VAL A 36 8.95 -14.58 3.25
N MET A 37 8.78 -13.69 4.23
CA MET A 37 9.66 -13.58 5.40
C MET A 37 9.45 -14.69 6.43
N LYS A 38 8.44 -15.55 6.24
CA LYS A 38 8.03 -16.61 7.17
C LYS A 38 7.86 -16.10 8.61
N LEU A 39 7.22 -14.93 8.78
CA LEU A 39 6.89 -14.44 10.10
C LEU A 39 5.97 -15.44 10.82
N SER A 40 6.18 -15.64 12.12
CA SER A 40 5.21 -16.35 12.97
C SER A 40 3.87 -15.60 12.96
N ASP A 41 2.77 -16.29 13.23
CA ASP A 41 1.46 -15.64 13.24
C ASP A 41 1.35 -14.56 14.33
N GLU A 42 2.05 -14.75 15.45
CA GLU A 42 2.20 -13.72 16.49
C GLU A 42 2.94 -12.49 15.95
N ASN A 43 4.06 -12.67 15.25
CA ASN A 43 4.83 -11.55 14.70
C ASN A 43 4.09 -10.85 13.55
N LYS A 44 3.29 -11.58 12.75
CA LYS A 44 2.39 -10.99 11.75
C LYS A 44 1.37 -10.08 12.42
N GLN A 45 0.73 -10.54 13.49
CA GLN A 45 -0.25 -9.75 14.23
C GLN A 45 0.40 -8.48 14.82
N LYS A 46 1.56 -8.62 15.49
CA LYS A 46 2.34 -7.49 16.00
C LYS A 46 2.70 -6.47 14.91
N MET A 47 3.10 -6.93 13.72
CA MET A 47 3.36 -6.05 12.58
C MET A 47 2.10 -5.33 12.10
N HIS A 48 0.96 -6.03 12.02
CA HIS A 48 -0.31 -5.39 11.65
C HIS A 48 -0.71 -4.28 12.60
N ASP A 49 -0.60 -4.54 13.90
CA ASP A 49 -0.96 -3.60 14.95
C ASP A 49 -0.02 -2.38 14.92
N ALA A 50 1.29 -2.60 14.83
CA ALA A 50 2.27 -1.54 14.72
C ALA A 50 2.05 -0.65 13.48
N ILE A 51 1.76 -1.25 12.32
CA ILE A 51 1.47 -0.51 11.08
C ILE A 51 0.16 0.28 11.20
N SER A 52 -0.88 -0.31 11.79
CA SER A 52 -2.18 0.32 12.01
C SER A 52 -2.05 1.54 12.92
N GLU A 53 -1.35 1.37 14.04
CA GLU A 53 -1.06 2.43 15.01
C GLU A 53 -0.27 3.57 14.36
N SER A 54 0.83 3.26 13.66
CA SER A 54 1.64 4.25 12.95
C SER A 54 0.83 4.99 11.87
N SER A 55 -0.06 4.29 11.16
CA SER A 55 -0.93 4.90 10.16
C SER A 55 -1.95 5.85 10.78
N LYS A 56 -2.53 5.49 11.93
CA LYS A 56 -3.47 6.36 12.68
C LYS A 56 -2.76 7.60 13.20
N ALA A 57 -1.56 7.44 13.79
CA ALA A 57 -0.76 8.55 14.29
C ALA A 57 -0.36 9.52 13.17
N GLN A 58 0.13 9.00 12.03
CA GLN A 58 0.46 9.84 10.88
C GLN A 58 -0.77 10.57 10.31
N LYS A 59 -1.93 9.90 10.28
CA LYS A 59 -3.19 10.53 9.86
C LYS A 59 -3.59 11.67 10.80
N ALA A 60 -3.58 11.44 12.12
CA ALA A 60 -3.88 12.47 13.11
C ALA A 60 -2.92 13.66 13.00
N ILE A 61 -1.61 13.41 12.84
CA ILE A 61 -0.62 14.47 12.60
C ILE A 61 -0.90 15.22 11.31
N LYS A 62 -1.39 14.57 10.25
CA LYS A 62 -1.73 15.22 8.98
C LYS A 62 -3.00 16.07 9.07
N GLU A 63 -3.97 15.63 9.85
CA GLU A 63 -5.27 16.30 10.02
C GLU A 63 -5.23 17.41 11.09
N ASP A 64 -4.18 17.46 11.91
CA ASP A 64 -3.96 18.53 12.88
C ASP A 64 -3.61 19.85 12.17
N ALA A 65 -4.60 20.75 12.13
CA ALA A 65 -4.51 22.08 11.53
C ALA A 65 -3.71 23.07 12.40
N THR A 66 -3.39 22.72 13.65
CA THR A 66 -2.63 23.59 14.56
C THR A 66 -1.12 23.51 14.34
N LEU A 67 -0.66 22.51 13.57
CA LEU A 67 0.76 22.28 13.33
C LEU A 67 1.26 23.00 12.08
N THR A 68 2.43 23.64 12.22
CA THR A 68 3.22 24.07 11.07
C THR A 68 3.79 22.87 10.33
N ASP A 69 4.23 23.07 9.09
CA ASP A 69 4.82 21.99 8.28
C ASP A 69 6.10 21.41 8.91
N GLU A 70 6.90 22.25 9.58
CA GLU A 70 8.10 21.82 10.30
C GLU A 70 7.75 20.94 11.50
N GLN A 71 6.75 21.34 12.29
CA GLN A 71 6.25 20.55 13.42
C GLN A 71 5.66 19.23 12.94
N ARG A 72 4.89 19.26 11.84
CA ARG A 72 4.30 18.07 11.21
C ARG A 72 5.39 17.10 10.77
N LYS A 73 6.43 17.58 10.08
CA LYS A 73 7.58 16.78 9.66
C LYS A 73 8.33 16.18 10.85
N GLY A 74 8.53 16.96 11.91
CA GLY A 74 9.14 16.50 13.16
C GLY A 74 8.36 15.34 13.78
N LYS A 75 7.04 15.52 13.98
CA LYS A 75 6.17 14.50 14.56
C LYS A 75 6.09 13.23 13.69
N VAL A 76 5.94 13.38 12.37
CA VAL A 76 5.95 12.21 11.45
C VAL A 76 7.29 11.48 11.51
N THR A 77 8.40 12.19 11.66
CA THR A 77 9.73 11.58 11.79
C THR A 77 9.86 10.79 13.09
N ALA A 78 9.33 11.31 14.21
CA ALA A 78 9.28 10.58 15.48
C ALA A 78 8.47 9.29 15.35
N VAL A 79 7.26 9.34 14.79
CA VAL A 79 6.42 8.15 14.55
C VAL A 79 7.13 7.11 13.68
N ARG A 80 7.90 7.55 12.68
CA ARG A 80 8.70 6.62 11.84
C ARG A 80 9.84 5.97 12.62
N LYS A 81 10.49 6.70 13.53
CA LYS A 81 11.55 6.14 14.39
C LYS A 81 10.98 5.12 15.37
N GLU A 82 9.84 5.41 15.97
CA GLU A 82 9.13 4.47 16.85
C GLU A 82 8.73 3.20 16.12
N MET A 83 8.19 3.33 14.89
CA MET A 83 7.89 2.18 14.05
C MET A 83 9.15 1.36 13.77
N ALA A 84 10.26 2.00 13.40
CA ALA A 84 11.52 1.31 13.13
C ALA A 84 12.09 0.59 14.36
N ALA A 85 11.82 1.07 15.58
CA ALA A 85 12.18 0.36 16.81
C ALA A 85 11.31 -0.89 16.99
N LYS A 86 9.98 -0.76 16.87
CA LYS A 86 9.03 -1.90 16.93
C LYS A 86 9.36 -2.97 15.89
N GLU A 87 9.69 -2.57 14.67
CA GLU A 87 10.08 -3.49 13.58
C GLU A 87 11.31 -4.34 13.94
N LYS A 88 12.31 -3.76 14.63
CA LYS A 88 13.52 -4.49 15.06
C LYS A 88 13.26 -5.50 16.17
N GLU A 89 12.25 -5.27 17.00
CA GLU A 89 11.85 -6.20 18.05
C GLU A 89 11.05 -7.38 17.49
N ILE A 90 10.32 -7.18 16.39
CA ILE A 90 9.43 -8.18 15.80
C ILE A 90 10.15 -9.07 14.77
N MET A 91 11.18 -8.55 14.10
CA MET A 91 11.82 -9.21 12.96
C MET A 91 13.31 -9.44 13.18
N THR A 92 13.83 -10.51 12.59
CA THR A 92 15.28 -10.71 12.48
C THR A 92 15.90 -9.70 11.51
N PRO A 93 17.23 -9.48 11.55
CA PRO A 93 17.90 -8.58 10.60
C PRO A 93 17.63 -8.90 9.13
N GLU A 94 17.56 -10.20 8.79
CA GLU A 94 17.27 -10.68 7.43
C GLU A 94 15.85 -10.31 6.99
N GLN A 95 14.87 -10.53 7.87
CA GLN A 95 13.47 -10.15 7.63
C GLN A 95 13.33 -8.63 7.51
N ALA A 96 14.03 -7.86 8.34
CA ALA A 96 14.03 -6.40 8.27
C ALA A 96 14.57 -5.88 6.93
N GLN A 97 15.56 -6.54 6.32
CA GLN A 97 16.06 -6.17 5.01
C GLN A 97 15.01 -6.41 3.90
N ILE A 98 14.34 -7.57 3.91
CA ILE A 98 13.24 -7.86 2.97
C ILE A 98 12.10 -6.83 3.12
N TRP A 99 11.75 -6.49 4.37
CA TRP A 99 10.73 -5.49 4.66
C TRP A 99 11.12 -4.09 4.15
N LYS A 100 12.38 -3.69 4.33
CA LYS A 100 12.92 -2.44 3.80
C LYS A 100 12.84 -2.39 2.27
N ASP A 101 13.21 -3.46 1.59
CA ASP A 101 13.18 -3.54 0.13
C ASP A 101 11.74 -3.51 -0.38
N PHE A 102 10.81 -4.19 0.29
CA PHE A 102 9.38 -4.05 0.02
C PHE A 102 8.92 -2.59 0.18
N ASN A 103 9.28 -1.92 1.28
CA ASN A 103 8.92 -0.51 1.51
C ASN A 103 9.49 0.45 0.46
N ILE A 104 10.66 0.15 -0.09
CA ILE A 104 11.24 0.89 -1.22
C ILE A 104 10.44 0.61 -2.50
N SER A 105 10.10 -0.65 -2.76
CA SER A 105 9.34 -1.06 -3.95
C SER A 105 7.95 -0.43 -4.03
N ILE A 106 7.30 -0.17 -2.89
CA ILE A 106 5.98 0.46 -2.85
C ILE A 106 6.04 1.99 -2.97
N ARG A 107 7.20 2.60 -2.68
CA ARG A 107 7.40 4.07 -2.73
C ARG A 107 7.84 4.56 -4.11
N LYS A 108 8.51 3.72 -4.90
CA LYS A 108 8.85 4.08 -6.29
C LYS A 108 7.55 4.22 -7.09
N PRO A 109 7.30 5.36 -7.77
CA PRO A 109 6.23 5.40 -8.76
C PRO A 109 6.53 4.34 -9.83
N LYS A 110 5.49 3.64 -10.32
CA LYS A 110 5.62 2.87 -11.57
C LYS A 110 6.17 3.86 -12.61
N GLN A 111 7.33 3.55 -13.17
CA GLN A 111 7.81 4.22 -14.38
C GLN A 111 6.80 4.02 -15.51
#